data_AF-A0A8T0QBG8-F1
#
_entry.id   AF-A0A8T0QBG8-F1
#
_cell.length_a   1.000
_cell.length_b   1.000
_cell.length_c   1.000
_cell.angle_alpha   90.00
_cell.angle_beta   90.00
_cell.angle_gamma   90.00
#
_symmetry.space_group_name_H-M   'P 1'
#
loop_
_entity.id
_entity.type
_entity.pdbx_description
1 polymer ?
#
loop_
_entity_poly.entity_id
_entity_poly.type
_entity_poly.pdbx_seq_one_letter_code
_entity_poly.pdbx_strand_id
1 'polypeptide(L)'
;METTRAKAVVDGQAPLSSVEVVSKVISPDNSNSTFFKNAAVLEELVVQKQKEAAITEEFAEVRKRSEAAEAALLKTQQLYNEMKKRQEENNLILQRILQANAAGISSQP
;
A
#
# COMPACT_ATOMS: atom_id res chain seq x y z
N MET A 1 29.62 -13.60 74.15
CA MET A 1 28.80 -12.60 73.43
C MET A 1 29.75 -11.76 72.61
N GLU A 2 30.11 -12.21 71.42
CA GLU A 2 31.10 -11.55 70.57
C GLU A 2 30.40 -10.59 69.60
N THR A 3 30.66 -9.30 69.78
CA THR A 3 30.18 -8.21 68.94
C THR A 3 30.88 -8.26 67.58
N THR A 4 30.13 -8.57 66.52
CA THR A 4 30.64 -8.53 65.14
C THR A 4 30.87 -7.08 64.71
N ARG A 5 32.13 -6.63 64.80
CA ARG A 5 32.61 -5.37 64.24
C ARG A 5 32.53 -5.44 62.71
N ALA A 6 31.64 -4.64 62.12
CA ALA A 6 31.56 -4.46 60.68
C ALA A 6 32.91 -3.96 60.14
N LYS A 7 33.46 -4.71 59.19
CA LYS A 7 34.72 -4.41 58.52
C LYS A 7 34.49 -3.21 57.61
N ALA A 8 35.08 -2.07 57.99
CA ALA A 8 35.12 -0.88 57.15
C ALA A 8 35.82 -1.24 55.83
N VAL A 9 35.07 -1.22 54.73
CA VAL A 9 35.63 -1.21 53.38
C VAL A 9 36.28 0.15 53.22
N VAL A 10 37.59 0.18 53.49
CA VAL A 10 38.48 1.23 52.99
C VAL A 10 38.57 1.02 51.48
N ASP A 11 37.77 1.78 50.75
CA ASP A 11 38.19 2.43 49.52
C ASP A 11 37.33 3.70 49.36
N GLY A 12 37.98 4.84 49.15
CA GLY A 12 37.43 6.19 49.37
C GLY A 12 36.37 6.68 48.38
N GLN A 13 35.52 5.80 47.84
CA GLN A 13 34.46 6.16 46.90
C GLN A 13 33.10 6.17 47.61
N ALA A 14 32.46 7.34 47.68
CA ALA A 14 31.09 7.47 48.18
C ALA A 14 30.14 6.55 47.38
N PRO A 15 29.19 5.85 48.03
CA PRO A 15 28.19 5.06 47.32
C PRO A 15 27.48 5.95 46.30
N LEU A 16 27.59 5.60 45.02
CA LEU A 16 26.96 6.39 43.96
C LEU A 16 25.46 6.42 44.18
N SER A 17 24.89 7.62 44.16
CA SER A 17 23.44 7.83 44.17
C SER A 17 22.81 7.10 42.99
N SER A 18 21.58 6.60 43.15
CA SER A 18 20.84 5.97 42.04
C SER A 18 20.78 6.88 40.81
N VAL A 19 20.77 8.20 40.98
CA VAL A 19 20.82 9.17 39.88
C VAL A 19 22.16 9.14 39.15
N GLU A 20 23.28 8.96 39.87
CA GLU A 20 24.62 8.87 39.29
C GLU A 20 24.83 7.53 38.58
N VAL A 21 24.26 6.45 39.12
CA VAL A 21 24.27 5.13 38.46
C VAL A 21 23.46 5.19 37.17
N VAL A 22 22.26 5.76 37.21
CA VAL A 22 21.44 5.97 36.03
C VAL A 22 22.18 6.86 35.03
N SER A 23 22.72 8.01 35.45
CA SER A 23 23.50 8.91 34.59
C SER A 23 24.67 8.19 33.91
N LYS A 24 25.41 7.34 34.63
CA LYS A 24 26.48 6.51 34.05
C LYS A 24 25.96 5.47 33.07
N VAL A 25 24.75 4.95 33.27
CA VAL A 25 24.07 3.93 32.43
C VAL A 25 23.46 4.53 31.16
N ILE A 26 23.09 5.81 31.15
CA ILE A 26 22.63 6.52 29.93
C ILE A 26 23.72 7.39 29.30
N SER A 27 24.90 7.47 29.90
CA SER A 27 26.03 8.23 29.37
C SER A 27 26.38 7.75 27.94
N PRO A 28 26.56 8.66 26.97
CA PRO A 28 26.78 8.33 25.55
C PRO A 28 27.97 7.41 25.28
N ASP A 29 28.95 7.42 26.18
CA ASP A 29 30.24 6.73 26.07
C ASP A 29 30.22 5.29 26.59
N ASN A 30 29.10 4.81 27.11
CA ASN A 30 28.98 3.43 27.60
C ASN A 30 28.38 2.47 26.57
N SER A 31 28.52 1.16 26.80
CA SER A 31 27.95 0.12 25.92
C SER A 31 26.41 0.02 25.95
N ASN A 32 25.71 0.65 26.90
CA ASN A 32 24.25 0.73 26.89
C ASN A 32 23.71 1.75 25.88
N SER A 33 24.49 2.79 25.53
CA SER A 33 24.16 3.75 24.46
C SER A 33 23.90 3.05 23.12
N THR A 34 24.71 2.04 22.78
CA THR A 34 24.51 1.18 21.60
C THR A 34 23.30 0.26 21.73
N PHE A 35 22.99 -0.26 22.93
CA PHE A 35 21.76 -1.03 23.17
C PHE A 35 20.50 -0.21 22.89
N PHE A 36 20.41 1.01 23.40
CA PHE A 36 19.26 1.89 23.15
C PHE A 36 19.13 2.27 21.68
N LYS A 37 20.25 2.53 20.99
CA LYS A 37 20.26 2.77 19.54
C LYS A 37 19.75 1.55 18.76
N ASN A 38 20.21 0.35 19.10
CA ASN A 38 19.78 -0.88 18.44
C ASN A 38 18.29 -1.17 18.69
N ALA A 39 17.79 -0.89 19.90
CA ALA A 39 16.36 -1.02 20.22
C ALA A 39 15.50 -0.07 19.37
N ALA A 40 15.92 1.19 19.23
CA ALA A 40 15.24 2.16 18.36
C ALA A 40 15.25 1.73 16.88
N VAL A 41 16.37 1.20 16.39
CA VAL A 41 16.48 0.68 15.01
C VAL A 41 15.58 -0.54 14.79
N LEU A 42 15.46 -1.44 15.77
CA LEU A 42 14.56 -2.59 15.67
C LEU A 42 13.10 -2.16 15.60
N GLU A 43 12.71 -1.18 16.41
CA GLU A 43 11.35 -0.62 16.38
C GLU A 43 11.04 0.04 15.04
N GLU A 44 11.98 0.84 14.51
CA GLU A 44 11.86 1.45 13.19
C GLU A 44 11.75 0.38 12.08
N LEU A 45 12.55 -0.68 12.15
CA LEU A 45 12.52 -1.78 11.18
C LEU A 45 11.18 -2.53 11.21
N VAL A 46 10.59 -2.75 12.39
CA VAL A 46 9.26 -3.38 12.52
C VAL A 46 8.18 -2.49 11.92
N VAL A 47 8.22 -1.18 12.22
CA VAL A 47 7.28 -0.21 11.64
C VAL A 47 7.44 -0.13 10.12
N GLN A 48 8.67 -0.13 9.60
CA GLN A 48 8.94 -0.15 8.16
C GLN A 48 8.40 -1.41 7.50
N LYS A 49 8.63 -2.60 8.08
CA LYS A 49 8.08 -3.86 7.56
C LYS A 49 6.55 -3.88 7.51
N GLN A 50 5.89 -3.36 8.55
CA GLN A 50 4.43 -3.24 8.54
C GLN A 50 3.94 -2.29 7.45
N LYS A 51 4.59 -1.14 7.27
CA LYS A 51 4.27 -0.21 6.18
C LYS A 51 4.48 -0.83 4.81
N GLU A 52 5.58 -1.57 4.61
CA GLU A 52 5.88 -2.26 3.36
C GLU A 52 4.83 -3.34 3.05
N ALA A 53 4.42 -4.11 4.05
CA ALA A 53 3.35 -5.10 3.90
C ALA A 53 2.02 -4.44 3.50
N ALA A 54 1.64 -3.33 4.16
CA ALA A 54 0.44 -2.58 3.83
C ALA A 54 0.48 -2.02 2.40
N ILE A 55 1.61 -1.43 1.99
CA ILE A 55 1.80 -0.92 0.61
C ILE A 55 1.70 -2.05 -0.41
N THR A 56 2.27 -3.22 -0.11
CA THR A 56 2.23 -4.38 -1.00
C THR A 56 0.79 -4.88 -1.18
N GLU A 57 0.01 -4.92 -0.10
CA GLU A 57 -1.41 -5.27 -0.14
C GLU A 57 -2.23 -4.26 -0.94
N GLU A 58 -2.09 -2.96 -0.65
CA GLU A 58 -2.78 -1.91 -1.41
C GLU A 58 -2.42 -1.95 -2.89
N PHE A 59 -1.15 -2.19 -3.23
CA PHE A 59 -0.72 -2.30 -4.62
C PHE A 59 -1.34 -3.52 -5.33
N ALA A 60 -1.47 -4.65 -4.63
CA ALA A 60 -2.14 -5.82 -5.17
C ALA A 60 -3.64 -5.56 -5.42
N GLU A 61 -4.32 -4.85 -4.50
CA GLU A 61 -5.71 -4.46 -4.69
C GLU A 61 -5.89 -3.49 -5.87
N VAL A 62 -5.04 -2.46 -5.96
CA VAL A 62 -5.07 -1.48 -7.05
C VAL A 62 -4.83 -2.17 -8.39
N ARG A 63 -3.87 -3.09 -8.47
CA ARG A 63 -3.64 -3.88 -9.68
C ARG A 63 -4.89 -4.67 -10.08
N LYS A 64 -5.50 -5.40 -9.15
CA LYS A 64 -6.72 -6.17 -9.41
C LYS A 64 -7.87 -5.27 -9.89
N ARG A 65 -8.03 -4.09 -9.30
CA ARG A 65 -9.02 -3.10 -9.74
C ARG A 65 -8.71 -2.55 -11.13
N SER A 66 -7.44 -2.30 -11.45
CA SER A 66 -7.02 -1.85 -12.79
C SER A 66 -7.35 -2.90 -13.85
N GLU A 67 -6.99 -4.16 -13.62
CA GLU A 67 -7.28 -5.26 -14.54
C GLU A 67 -8.79 -5.41 -14.79
N ALA A 68 -9.60 -5.30 -13.73
CA ALA A 68 -11.06 -5.34 -13.86
C ALA A 68 -11.61 -4.14 -14.66
N ALA A 69 -11.06 -2.94 -14.44
CA ALA A 69 -11.46 -1.73 -15.16
C ALA A 69 -11.09 -1.81 -16.65
N GLU A 70 -9.90 -2.31 -16.97
CA GLU A 70 -9.44 -2.54 -18.34
C GLU A 70 -10.32 -3.56 -19.08
N ALA A 71 -10.67 -4.67 -18.42
CA ALA A 71 -11.59 -5.66 -18.98
C ALA A 71 -12.99 -5.08 -19.25
N ALA A 72 -13.51 -4.25 -18.34
CA ALA A 72 -14.78 -3.57 -18.52
C ALA A 72 -14.74 -2.55 -19.67
N LEU A 73 -13.63 -1.83 -19.81
CA LEU A 73 -13.39 -0.91 -20.93
C LEU A 73 -13.40 -1.66 -22.27
N LEU A 74 -12.67 -2.77 -22.37
CA LEU A 74 -12.61 -3.59 -23.58
C LEU A 74 -13.99 -4.11 -23.98
N LYS A 75 -14.77 -4.61 -23.01
CA LYS A 75 -16.15 -5.07 -23.24
C LYS A 75 -17.05 -3.94 -23.73
N THR A 76 -16.91 -2.75 -23.15
CA THR A 76 -17.69 -1.57 -23.57
C THR A 76 -17.32 -1.15 -25.00
N GLN A 77 -16.04 -1.19 -25.35
CA GLN A 77 -15.57 -0.90 -26.70
C GLN A 77 -16.13 -1.91 -27.73
N GLN A 78 -16.17 -3.20 -27.38
CA GLN A 78 -16.75 -4.24 -28.22
C GLN A 78 -18.24 -3.97 -28.47
N LEU A 79 -19.02 -3.72 -27.41
CA LEU A 79 -20.44 -3.42 -27.51
C LEU A 79 -20.71 -2.17 -28.37
N TYR A 80 -19.88 -1.13 -28.23
CA TYR A 80 -19.99 0.07 -29.05
C TYR A 80 -19.81 -0.25 -30.55
N ASN A 81 -18.79 -1.04 -30.89
CA ASN A 81 -18.52 -1.43 -32.27
C ASN A 81 -19.65 -2.29 -32.85
N GLU A 82 -20.21 -3.21 -32.06
CA GLU A 82 -21.37 -4.02 -32.47
C GLU A 82 -22.61 -3.16 -32.73
N MET A 83 -22.90 -2.20 -31.85
CA MET A 83 -24.01 -1.27 -32.06
C MET A 83 -23.82 -0.42 -33.31
N LYS A 84 -22.59 0.08 -33.53
CA LYS A 84 -22.27 0.85 -34.74
C LYS A 84 -22.51 0.02 -36.00
N LYS A 85 -22.04 -1.22 -36.03
CA LYS A 85 -22.26 -2.15 -37.15
C LYS A 85 -23.76 -2.39 -37.39
N ARG A 86 -24.52 -2.65 -36.33
CA ARG A 86 -25.98 -2.84 -36.43
C ARG A 86 -26.69 -1.58 -36.96
N GLN A 87 -26.22 -0.40 -36.55
CA GLN A 87 -26.75 0.86 -37.06
C GLN A 87 -26.47 1.03 -38.56
N GLU A 88 -25.26 0.71 -39.01
CA GLU A 88 -24.88 0.74 -40.42
C GLU A 88 -25.72 -0.24 -41.26
N GLU A 89 -25.93 -1.46 -40.76
CA GLU A 89 -26.79 -2.48 -41.38
C GLU A 89 -28.25 -1.99 -41.49
N ASN A 90 -28.80 -1.42 -40.42
CA ASN A 90 -30.15 -0.85 -40.42
C ASN A 90 -30.29 0.28 -41.44
N ASN A 91 -29.31 1.19 -41.51
CA ASN A 91 -29.31 2.27 -42.48
C ASN A 91 -29.31 1.74 -43.93
N LEU A 92 -28.55 0.68 -44.20
CA LEU A 92 -28.51 0.05 -45.52
C LEU A 92 -29.85 -0.60 -45.89
N ILE A 93 -30.50 -1.28 -44.95
CA ILE A 93 -31.83 -1.87 -45.16
C ILE A 93 -32.86 -0.77 -45.48
N LEU A 94 -32.86 0.32 -44.71
CA LEU A 94 -33.74 1.46 -44.95
C LEU A 94 -33.51 2.05 -46.35
N GLN A 95 -32.25 2.23 -46.75
CA GLN A 95 -31.91 2.73 -48.08
C GLN A 95 -32.46 1.83 -49.20
N ARG A 96 -32.35 0.50 -49.05
CA ARG A 96 -32.89 -0.46 -50.02
C ARG A 96 -34.41 -0.42 -50.11
N ILE A 97 -35.11 -0.30 -48.98
CA ILE A 97 -36.57 -0.16 -48.95
C ILE A 97 -37.01 1.12 -49.66
N LEU A 98 -36.34 2.24 -49.37
CA LEU A 98 -36.65 3.52 -50.01
C LEU A 98 -36.44 3.47 -51.52
N GLN A 99 -35.35 2.85 -51.98
CA GLN A 99 -35.07 2.66 -53.41
C GLN A 99 -36.11 1.75 -54.09
N ALA A 100 -36.48 0.64 -53.46
CA ALA A 100 -37.49 -0.28 -53.98
C ALA A 100 -38.86 0.41 -54.11
N ASN A 101 -39.25 1.20 -53.10
CA ASN A 101 -40.47 1.99 -53.15
C ASN A 101 -40.42 3.00 -54.30
N ALA A 102 -39.33 3.79 -54.44
CA ALA A 102 -39.16 4.75 -55.52
C ALA A 102 -39.28 4.13 -56.93
N ALA A 103 -38.70 2.94 -57.13
CA ALA A 103 -38.82 2.19 -58.39
C ALA A 103 -40.25 1.68 -58.65
N GLY A 104 -40.97 1.28 -57.59
CA GLY A 104 -42.36 0.85 -57.66
C GLY A 104 -43.32 1.97 -58.09
N ILE A 105 -43.16 3.19 -57.53
CA ILE A 105 -43.97 4.36 -57.92
C ILE A 105 -43.64 4.85 -59.34
N SER A 106 -42.39 4.71 -59.79
CA SER A 106 -41.99 5.07 -61.15
C SER A 106 -42.53 4.10 -62.24
N SER A 107 -43.03 2.92 -61.85
CA SER A 107 -43.56 1.90 -62.76
C SER A 107 -45.08 1.93 -62.91
N GLN A 108 -45.76 2.86 -62.22
CA GLN A 108 -47.21 3.04 -62.29
C GLN A 108 -47.54 4.11 -63.36
N PRO A 109 -48.34 3.79 -64.39
CA PRO A 109 -48.64 4.70 -65.52
C PRO A 109 -49.50 5.90 -65.13
#